data_AF-A0A4E0QLJ7-F1
#
_entry.id   AF-A0A4E0QLJ7-F1
#
_cell.length_a   1.000
_cell.length_b   1.000
_cell.length_c   1.000
_cell.angle_alpha   90.00
_cell.angle_beta   90.00
_cell.angle_gamma   90.00
#
_symmetry.space_group_name_H-M   'P 1'
#
loop_
_entity.id
_entity.type
_entity.pdbx_description
1 polymer ?
#
loop_
_entity_poly.entity_id
_entity_poly.type
_entity_poly.pdbx_seq_one_letter_code
_entity_poly.pdbx_strand_id
1 'polypeptide(L)' 'GTQVAQTVEQAGLVVPPGDVGAFVDALLFMASNQEQCQEWGKRAREIAVQEWDKEQILLKFEQELVKGMI' A
#
# COMPACT_ATOMS: atom_id res chain seq x y z
N GLY A 1 -4.23 12.79 -1.32
CA GLY A 1 -3.24 11.73 -1.57
C GLY A 1 -3.45 11.14 -2.94
N THR A 2 -2.46 10.45 -3.49
CA THR A 2 -2.62 9.66 -4.73
C THR A 2 -3.36 8.35 -4.43
N GLN A 3 -3.83 7.64 -5.46
CA GLN A 3 -4.39 6.30 -5.29
C GLN A 3 -3.38 5.36 -4.59
N VAL A 4 -2.11 5.42 -5.00
CA VAL A 4 -1.03 4.64 -4.36
C VAL A 4 -0.90 4.98 -2.88
N ALA A 5 -0.96 6.27 -2.51
CA ALA A 5 -0.90 6.69 -1.11
C ALA A 5 -2.05 6.12 -0.27
N GLN A 6 -3.26 6.05 -0.83
CA GLN A 6 -4.42 5.45 -0.17
C GLN A 6 -4.24 3.94 -0.02
N THR A 7 -3.76 3.26 -1.07
CA THR A 7 -3.52 1.82 -1.03
C THR A 7 -2.50 1.42 0.04
N VAL A 8 -1.52 2.27 0.35
CA VAL A 8 -0.43 1.95 1.29
C VAL A 8 -0.53 2.66 2.64
N GLU A 9 -1.66 3.30 2.96
CA GLU A 9 -1.84 4.19 4.12
C GLU A 9 -1.52 3.54 5.49
N GLN A 10 -1.48 2.20 5.55
CA GLN A 10 -1.14 1.45 6.77
C GLN A 10 0.10 0.57 6.62
N ALA A 11 0.78 0.62 5.48
CA ALA A 11 1.92 -0.23 5.13
C ALA A 11 3.25 0.54 5.11
N GLY A 12 3.27 1.75 5.67
CA GLY A 12 4.45 2.60 5.75
C GLY A 12 4.10 4.05 6.04
N LEU A 13 5.00 4.95 5.62
CA LEU A 13 4.82 6.39 5.71
C LEU A 13 4.66 6.99 4.31
N VAL A 14 3.67 7.86 4.14
CA VAL A 14 3.48 8.64 2.92
C VAL A 14 4.01 10.05 3.16
N VAL A 15 4.93 10.50 2.31
CA VAL A 15 5.47 11.86 2.36
C VAL A 15 4.99 12.67 1.15
N PRO A 16 4.81 14.01 1.29
CA PRO A 16 4.49 14.87 0.16
C PRO A 16 5.58 14.83 -0.93
N PRO A 17 5.22 14.82 -2.22
CA PRO A 17 6.20 14.90 -3.30
C PRO A 17 7.05 16.17 -3.22
N GLY A 18 8.36 16.04 -3.37
CA GLY A 18 9.30 17.16 -3.35
C GLY A 18 9.69 17.67 -1.96
N ASP A 19 9.08 17.15 -0.91
CA ASP A 19 9.43 17.51 0.47
C ASP A 19 10.57 16.64 0.99
N VAL A 20 11.80 17.16 0.86
CA VAL A 20 13.01 16.49 1.33
C VAL A 20 13.03 16.38 2.86
N GLY A 21 12.52 17.38 3.58
CA GLY A 21 12.50 17.38 5.03
C GLY A 21 11.63 16.25 5.57
N ALA A 22 10.39 16.16 5.08
CA ALA A 22 9.47 15.09 5.45
C ALA A 22 10.02 13.70 5.11
N PHE A 23 10.75 13.56 3.99
CA PHE A 23 11.39 12.30 3.62
C PHE A 23 12.52 11.90 4.59
N VAL A 24 13.38 12.86 4.97
CA VAL A 24 14.46 12.62 5.95
C VAL A 24 13.89 12.26 7.32
N ASP A 25 12.87 12.98 7.78
CA ASP A 25 12.21 12.71 9.06
C ASP A 25 11.58 11.31 9.08
N ALA A 26 10.93 10.91 7.99
CA ALA A 26 10.37 9.56 7.84
C ALA A 26 11.46 8.47 7.87
N LEU A 27 12.61 8.69 7.22
CA LEU A 27 13.74 7.76 7.26
C LEU A 27 14.32 7.61 8.66
N LEU A 28 14.53 8.72 9.38
CA LEU A 28 15.04 8.70 10.75
C LEU A 28 14.06 8.03 11.71
N PHE A 29 12.76 8.28 11.53
CA PHE A 29 11.72 7.57 12.25
C PHE A 29 11.83 6.06 11.99
N MET A 30 11.89 5.62 10.73
CA MET A 30 11.98 4.20 10.40
C MET A 30 13.24 3.54 10.99
N ALA A 31 14.39 4.22 10.91
CA ALA A 31 15.64 3.73 11.49
C ALA A 31 15.56 3.51 13.01
N SER A 32 14.72 4.29 13.69
CA SER A 32 14.53 4.22 15.14
C SER A 32 13.39 3.29 15.56
N ASN A 33 12.55 2.80 14.63
CA ASN A 33 11.32 2.06 14.90
C ASN A 33 11.26 0.73 14.12
N GLN A 34 12.19 -0.19 14.43
CA GLN A 34 12.35 -1.44 13.69
C GLN A 34 11.12 -2.36 13.77
N GLU A 35 10.47 -2.48 14.93
CA GLU A 35 9.27 -3.32 15.09
C GLU A 35 8.12 -2.83 14.21
N GLN A 36 7.89 -1.52 14.20
CA GLN A 36 6.89 -0.89 13.33
C GLN A 36 7.19 -1.16 11.84
N CYS A 37 8.46 -1.09 11.43
CA CYS A 37 8.87 -1.40 10.07
C CYS A 37 8.57 -2.85 9.69
N GLN A 38 8.76 -3.80 10.62
CA GLN A 38 8.43 -5.21 10.37
C GLN A 38 6.93 -5.41 10.19
N GLU A 39 6.13 -4.75 11.03
CA GLU A 39 4.67 -4.83 10.94
C GLU A 39 4.15 -4.21 9.64
N TRP A 40 4.66 -3.05 9.26
CA TRP A 40 4.38 -2.44 7.97
C TRP A 40 4.79 -3.34 6.80
N GLY A 41 5.93 -4.04 6.89
CA GLY A 41 6.35 -4.99 5.86
C GLY A 41 5.37 -6.16 5.68
N LYS A 42 4.84 -6.72 6.77
CA LYS A 42 3.81 -7.78 6.70
C LYS A 42 2.54 -7.24 6.04
N ARG A 43 2.06 -6.07 6.48
CA ARG A 43 0.85 -5.46 5.95
C ARG A 43 0.99 -5.07 4.48
N ALA A 44 2.16 -4.55 4.09
CA ALA A 44 2.51 -4.28 2.70
C ALA A 44 2.39 -5.54 1.84
N ARG A 45 2.86 -6.69 2.35
CA ARG A 45 2.75 -7.97 1.64
C ARG A 45 1.30 -8.42 1.50
N GLU A 46 0.49 -8.30 2.56
CA GLU A 46 -0.93 -8.64 2.51
C GLU A 46 -1.67 -7.79 1.47
N ILE A 47 -1.45 -6.47 1.48
CA ILE A 47 -2.04 -5.56 0.49
C ILE A 47 -1.59 -5.91 -0.92
N ALA A 48 -0.30 -6.21 -1.11
CA ALA A 48 0.24 -6.63 -2.41
C ALA A 48 -0.48 -7.87 -2.95
N VAL A 49 -0.73 -8.87 -2.10
CA VAL A 49 -1.45 -10.09 -2.49
C VAL A 49 -2.94 -9.83 -2.70
N GLN A 50 -3.59 -8.95 -1.94
CA GLN A 50 -5.02 -8.70 -2.09
C GLN A 50 -5.37 -7.82 -3.30
N GLU A 51 -4.53 -6.83 -3.60
CA GLU A 51 -4.82 -5.83 -4.62
C GLU A 51 -4.09 -6.08 -5.94
N TRP A 52 -2.94 -6.76 -5.93
CA TRP A 52 -2.06 -6.86 -7.10
C TRP A 52 -1.70 -8.29 -7.50
N ASP A 53 -2.19 -9.29 -6.78
CA ASP A 53 -2.10 -10.69 -7.20
C ASP A 53 -2.92 -10.91 -8.47
N LYS A 54 -2.34 -11.65 -9.42
CA LYS A 54 -2.93 -11.83 -10.75
C LYS A 54 -4.29 -12.52 -10.65
N GLU A 55 -4.38 -13.57 -9.84
CA GLU A 55 -5.59 -14.35 -9.66
C GLU A 55 -6.68 -13.49 -8.99
N GLN A 56 -6.31 -12.65 -8.01
CA GLN A 56 -7.25 -11.69 -7.40
C GLN A 56 -7.76 -10.65 -8.39
N ILE A 57 -6.89 -10.09 -9.25
CA ILE A 57 -7.27 -9.12 -10.28
C ILE A 57 -8.25 -9.76 -11.27
N LEU A 58 -7.95 -10.96 -11.76
CA LEU A 58 -8.81 -11.65 -12.72
C LEU A 58 -10.17 -11.98 -12.10
N LEU A 59 -10.20 -12.44 -10.84
CA LEU A 59 -11.44 -12.72 -10.14
C LEU A 59 -12.30 -11.46 -9.94
N LYS A 60 -11.69 -10.34 -9.51
CA LYS A 60 -12.38 -9.05 -9.38
C LYS A 60 -12.96 -8.61 -10.74
N PHE A 61 -12.20 -8.78 -11.82
CA PHE A 61 -12.65 -8.45 -13.17
C PHE A 61 -13.83 -9.32 -13.65
N GLU A 62 -13.76 -10.64 -13.46
CA GLU A 62 -14.83 -11.57 -13.79
C GLU A 62 -16.14 -11.26 -13.05
N GLN A 63 -16.05 -10.92 -11.75
CA GLN A 63 -17.21 -10.54 -10.95
C GLN A 63 -17.89 -9.26 -11.48
N GLU A 64 -17.11 -8.27 -11.91
CA GLU A 64 -17.66 -7.04 -12.49
C GLU A 64 -18.32 -7.28 -13.86
N LEU A 65 -17.77 -8.17 -14.68
CA LEU A 65 -18.40 -8.56 -15.95
C LEU A 65 -19.76 -9.25 -15.71
N VAL A 66 -19.86 -10.15 -14.74
CA VAL A 66 -21.13 -10.84 -14.43
C VAL A 66 -22.17 -9.88 -13.90
N LYS A 67 -21.81 -8.94 -13.00
CA LYS A 67 -22.75 -7.93 -12.48
C LYS A 67 -23.32 -7.04 -13.59
N GLY A 68 -22.56 -6.73 -14.63
CA GLY A 68 -23.03 -5.93 -15.76
C GLY A 68 -23.98 -6.66 -16.72
N MET A 69 -24.18 -7.97 -16.56
CA MET A 69 -25.03 -8.79 -17.42
C MET A 69 -26.41 -9.11 -16.82
N ILE A 70 -26.68 -8.71 -15.58
CA ILE A 70 -27.96 -8.87 -14.87
C ILE A 70 -28.64 -7.50 -14.73
#